data_AF-A0A380D731-F1
#
_entry.id   AF-A0A380D731-F1
#
_cell.length_a   1.000
_cell.length_b   1.000
_cell.length_c   1.000
_cell.angle_alpha   90.00
_cell.angle_beta   90.00
_cell.angle_gamma   90.00
#
_symmetry.space_group_name_H-M   'P 1'
#
loop_
_entity.id
_entity.type
_entity.pdbx_description
1 polymer ?
#
loop_
_entity_poly.entity_id
_entity_poly.type
_entity_poly.pdbx_seq_one_letter_code
_entity_poly.pdbx_strand_id
1 'polypeptide(L)'
;MASKVVARVSRHNWHRNTDLVELRRSGYVPYTKRNDRHYVPKPMRVHARSEACEALTALSQVMAANCDYNPDSDYPFEIMAPMEKLAHYMGVLHVYNNGRKAYDVALNALSVMEQLQYAIVMHDKDTDSGQNKPLRIWLSEKFFTSRGIAVDEIRQWLGQFRTWAIKNGLTETLRTKYERHLLRIEHIGIDLKNRHSLRNRLKQIKRWVVSPDLAREKERAVGQLEDALDTIENSERLDAVLDGLQGRINASAKGKRKANPFYQAFVSWSGKAMPHQVVQLEAALKKDQPGLLPRDPESYYRQLLERAGQL
;
A
#
# COMPACT_ATOMS: atom_id res chain seq x y z
N MET A 1 -11.51 -1.15 -9.39
CA MET A 1 -11.33 -2.21 -8.37
C MET A 1 -12.65 -2.53 -7.68
N ALA A 2 -13.24 -1.60 -6.91
CA ALA A 2 -14.47 -1.81 -6.16
C ALA A 2 -15.62 -2.46 -6.97
N SER A 3 -15.91 -1.96 -8.18
CA SER A 3 -16.96 -2.54 -9.04
C SER A 3 -16.74 -4.01 -9.41
N LYS A 4 -15.48 -4.42 -9.65
CA LYS A 4 -15.13 -5.82 -9.95
C LYS A 4 -15.37 -6.71 -8.72
N VAL A 5 -14.95 -6.26 -7.54
CA VAL A 5 -15.17 -6.98 -6.27
C VAL A 5 -16.66 -7.10 -5.98
N VAL A 6 -17.41 -6.00 -6.10
CA VAL A 6 -18.88 -5.99 -5.90
C VAL A 6 -19.56 -6.96 -6.88
N ALA A 7 -19.17 -7.00 -8.14
CA ALA A 7 -19.72 -7.94 -9.12
C ALA A 7 -19.48 -9.41 -8.73
N ARG A 8 -18.30 -9.74 -8.17
CA ARG A 8 -18.01 -11.09 -7.65
C ARG A 8 -18.85 -11.42 -6.42
N VAL A 9 -19.02 -10.45 -5.51
CA VAL A 9 -19.88 -10.59 -4.33
C VAL A 9 -21.34 -10.84 -4.72
N SER A 10 -21.87 -10.12 -5.71
CA SER A 10 -23.26 -10.30 -6.17
C SER A 10 -23.55 -11.68 -6.76
N ARG A 11 -22.53 -12.36 -7.27
CA ARG A 11 -22.64 -13.74 -7.81
C ARG A 11 -22.34 -14.82 -6.76
N HIS A 12 -21.97 -14.43 -5.54
CA HIS A 12 -21.62 -15.37 -4.50
C HIS A 12 -22.86 -16.08 -3.95
N ASN A 13 -22.80 -17.41 -3.89
CA ASN A 13 -23.86 -18.21 -3.29
C ASN A 13 -23.44 -18.68 -1.89
N TRP A 14 -24.05 -18.09 -0.87
CA TRP A 14 -23.81 -18.41 0.54
C TRP A 14 -24.16 -19.85 0.92
N HIS A 15 -25.09 -20.51 0.22
CA HIS A 15 -25.42 -21.91 0.49
C HIS A 15 -24.33 -22.88 0.05
N ARG A 16 -23.45 -22.44 -0.86
CA ARG A 16 -22.28 -23.21 -1.34
C ARG A 16 -20.98 -22.80 -0.66
N ASN A 17 -21.01 -21.82 0.23
CA ASN A 17 -19.83 -21.37 0.96
C ASN A 17 -19.51 -22.38 2.07
N THR A 18 -18.37 -23.08 1.93
CA THR A 18 -17.92 -24.13 2.87
C THR A 18 -17.67 -23.57 4.27
N ASP A 19 -17.02 -22.41 4.36
CA ASP A 19 -16.69 -21.79 5.65
C ASP A 19 -17.96 -21.47 6.44
N LEU A 20 -19.00 -20.94 5.76
CA LEU A 20 -20.29 -20.65 6.40
C LEU A 20 -21.01 -21.95 6.81
N VAL A 21 -20.97 -22.98 5.96
CA VAL A 21 -21.55 -24.29 6.28
C VAL A 21 -20.89 -24.90 7.51
N GLU A 22 -19.56 -24.86 7.59
CA GLU A 22 -18.80 -25.36 8.74
C GLU A 22 -19.09 -24.56 10.01
N LEU A 23 -19.08 -23.23 9.92
CA LEU A 23 -19.41 -22.36 11.06
C LEU A 23 -20.84 -22.60 11.57
N ARG A 24 -21.79 -22.92 10.68
CA ARG A 24 -23.17 -23.22 11.07
C ARG A 24 -23.32 -24.61 11.67
N ARG A 25 -22.50 -25.58 11.26
CA ARG A 25 -22.43 -26.92 11.88
C ARG A 25 -21.89 -26.83 13.32
N SER A 26 -20.86 -26.02 13.56
CA SER A 26 -20.38 -25.77 14.93
C SER A 26 -21.35 -24.91 15.73
N GLY A 27 -22.01 -23.94 15.08
CA GLY A 27 -22.83 -22.93 15.73
C GLY A 27 -22.08 -21.60 15.87
N TYR A 28 -22.84 -20.51 15.93
CA TYR A 28 -22.29 -19.17 16.11
C TYR A 28 -21.96 -18.89 17.57
N VAL A 29 -20.89 -18.12 17.79
CA VAL A 29 -20.60 -17.52 19.09
C VAL A 29 -21.12 -16.07 19.06
N PRO A 30 -22.17 -15.73 19.83
CA PRO A 30 -22.61 -14.35 19.99
C PRO A 30 -21.47 -13.48 20.48
N TYR A 31 -21.41 -12.23 20.03
CA TYR A 31 -20.31 -11.32 20.36
C TYR A 31 -20.07 -11.20 21.88
N THR A 32 -21.15 -11.08 22.65
CA THR A 32 -21.13 -10.99 24.12
C THR A 32 -20.59 -12.23 24.82
N LYS A 33 -20.52 -13.37 24.13
CA LYS A 33 -20.07 -14.67 24.65
C LYS A 33 -18.73 -15.11 24.11
N ARG A 34 -18.05 -14.32 23.28
CA ARG A 34 -16.75 -14.69 22.69
C ARG A 34 -15.61 -14.84 23.71
N ASN A 35 -15.69 -14.14 24.83
CA ASN A 35 -14.72 -14.25 25.91
C ASN A 35 -15.14 -15.29 26.97
N ASP A 36 -16.31 -15.90 26.84
CA ASP A 36 -16.85 -16.87 27.78
C ASP A 36 -16.33 -18.27 27.43
N ARG A 37 -15.40 -18.79 28.24
CA ARG A 37 -14.76 -20.11 28.02
C ARG A 37 -15.75 -21.27 28.12
N HIS A 38 -16.86 -21.09 28.83
CA HIS A 38 -17.86 -22.16 29.06
C HIS A 38 -18.99 -22.12 28.04
N TYR A 39 -19.03 -21.12 27.17
CA TYR A 39 -20.05 -21.04 26.14
C TYR A 39 -19.82 -22.10 25.06
N VAL A 40 -20.77 -23.03 24.94
CA VAL A 40 -20.78 -24.04 23.88
C VAL A 40 -21.75 -23.59 22.79
N PRO A 41 -21.27 -23.29 21.56
CA PRO A 41 -22.14 -22.92 20.46
C PRO A 41 -23.12 -24.04 20.13
N LYS A 42 -24.36 -23.68 19.81
CA LYS A 42 -25.37 -24.64 19.39
C LYS A 42 -25.35 -24.79 17.86
N PRO A 43 -25.23 -26.01 17.32
CA PRO A 43 -25.36 -26.26 15.89
C PRO A 43 -26.65 -25.66 15.33
N MET A 44 -26.55 -25.09 14.14
CA MET A 44 -27.66 -24.46 13.44
C MET A 44 -28.01 -25.24 12.18
N ARG A 45 -29.17 -24.91 11.58
CA ARG A 45 -29.50 -25.37 10.22
C ARG A 45 -28.33 -25.07 9.28
N VAL A 46 -27.83 -26.07 8.57
CA VAL A 46 -26.67 -25.99 7.66
C VAL A 46 -26.81 -24.83 6.69
N HIS A 47 -27.93 -24.74 5.99
CA HIS A 47 -28.22 -23.61 5.10
C HIS A 47 -28.79 -22.42 5.88
N ALA A 48 -28.15 -21.27 5.72
CA ALA A 48 -28.66 -20.00 6.23
C ALA A 48 -29.99 -19.64 5.53
N ARG A 49 -30.86 -18.94 6.27
CA ARG A 49 -32.10 -18.41 5.72
C ARG A 49 -31.81 -17.29 4.72
N SER A 50 -32.72 -17.06 3.79
CA SER A 50 -32.55 -16.07 2.71
C SER A 50 -32.26 -14.68 3.25
N GLU A 51 -32.93 -14.25 4.32
CA GLU A 51 -32.75 -12.92 4.92
C GLU A 51 -31.33 -12.74 5.48
N ALA A 52 -30.78 -13.79 6.08
CA ALA A 52 -29.40 -13.77 6.56
C ALA A 52 -28.40 -13.74 5.39
N CYS A 53 -28.67 -14.48 4.31
CA CYS A 53 -27.85 -14.44 3.10
C CYS A 53 -27.89 -13.05 2.45
N GLU A 54 -29.06 -12.42 2.37
CA GLU A 54 -29.23 -11.06 1.85
C GLU A 54 -28.47 -10.04 2.69
N ALA A 55 -28.58 -10.11 4.03
CA ALA A 55 -27.82 -9.24 4.92
C ALA A 55 -26.30 -9.40 4.75
N LEU A 56 -25.80 -10.64 4.62
CA LEU A 56 -24.39 -10.92 4.38
C LEU A 56 -23.91 -10.41 3.01
N THR A 57 -24.74 -10.55 1.97
CA THR A 57 -24.45 -10.01 0.63
C THR A 57 -24.42 -8.49 0.64
N ALA A 58 -25.45 -7.84 1.19
CA ALA A 58 -25.54 -6.39 1.27
C ALA A 58 -24.36 -5.80 2.06
N LEU A 59 -24.03 -6.38 3.22
CA LEU A 59 -22.86 -5.95 3.99
C LEU A 59 -21.57 -6.13 3.18
N SER A 60 -21.38 -7.28 2.53
CA SER A 60 -20.19 -7.53 1.70
C SER A 60 -20.04 -6.51 0.58
N GLN A 61 -21.14 -6.14 -0.09
CA GLN A 61 -21.13 -5.14 -1.17
C GLN A 61 -20.80 -3.75 -0.65
N VAL A 62 -21.45 -3.33 0.44
CA VAL A 62 -21.24 -2.00 1.02
C VAL A 62 -19.81 -1.87 1.57
N MET A 63 -19.29 -2.91 2.22
CA MET A 63 -17.89 -2.97 2.63
C MET A 63 -16.97 -2.88 1.42
N ALA A 64 -17.17 -3.73 0.40
CA ALA A 64 -16.35 -3.70 -0.81
C ALA A 64 -16.39 -2.35 -1.54
N ALA A 65 -17.51 -1.63 -1.51
CA ALA A 65 -17.65 -0.30 -2.11
C ALA A 65 -16.92 0.80 -1.33
N ASN A 66 -16.88 0.69 0.01
CA ASN A 66 -16.26 1.69 0.90
C ASN A 66 -14.84 1.31 1.35
N CYS A 67 -14.27 0.27 0.75
CA CYS A 67 -12.95 -0.26 1.04
C CYS A 67 -11.85 0.59 0.36
N ASP A 68 -10.75 0.81 1.06
CA ASP A 68 -9.54 1.40 0.50
C ASP A 68 -8.73 0.35 -0.26
N TYR A 69 -8.64 0.52 -1.56
CA TYR A 69 -7.87 -0.33 -2.46
C TYR A 69 -6.51 0.26 -2.82
N ASN A 70 -6.09 1.36 -2.17
CA ASN A 70 -4.77 1.92 -2.41
C ASN A 70 -3.68 1.01 -1.82
N PRO A 71 -2.76 0.44 -2.63
CA PRO A 71 -1.67 -0.40 -2.11
C PRO A 71 -0.64 0.40 -1.30
N ASP A 72 -0.58 1.71 -1.49
CA ASP A 72 0.39 2.59 -0.81
C ASP A 72 -0.02 2.88 0.65
N SER A 73 -1.31 2.70 1.00
CA SER A 73 -1.82 2.86 2.36
C SER A 73 -1.13 1.91 3.36
N ASP A 74 -1.00 2.32 4.62
CA ASP A 74 -0.32 1.50 5.65
C ASP A 74 -1.04 0.17 5.89
N TYR A 75 -2.37 0.21 5.89
CA TYR A 75 -3.24 -0.93 6.13
C TYR A 75 -4.21 -1.08 4.94
N PRO A 76 -3.91 -1.93 3.95
CA PRO A 76 -4.77 -2.11 2.80
C PRO A 76 -6.11 -2.73 3.19
N PHE A 77 -7.11 -2.47 2.35
CA PHE A 77 -8.49 -2.95 2.48
C PHE A 77 -9.24 -2.49 3.73
N GLU A 78 -8.85 -1.36 4.31
CA GLU A 78 -9.61 -0.72 5.38
C GLU A 78 -10.94 -0.16 4.86
N ILE A 79 -12.00 -0.32 5.64
CA ILE A 79 -13.30 0.29 5.34
C ILE A 79 -13.29 1.73 5.83
N MET A 80 -13.33 2.70 4.91
CA MET A 80 -13.19 4.13 5.24
C MET A 80 -14.46 4.78 5.82
N ALA A 81 -15.50 3.98 6.09
CA ALA A 81 -16.80 4.41 6.56
C ALA A 81 -17.15 3.74 7.90
N PRO A 82 -17.74 4.48 8.86
CA PRO A 82 -18.16 3.92 10.15
C PRO A 82 -19.35 2.97 9.97
N MET A 83 -19.52 2.07 10.92
CA MET A 83 -20.56 1.02 10.86
C MET A 83 -21.97 1.58 10.68
N GLU A 84 -22.30 2.70 11.31
CA GLU A 84 -23.61 3.38 11.13
C GLU A 84 -23.88 3.74 9.67
N LYS A 85 -22.84 4.22 8.98
CA LYS A 85 -22.92 4.60 7.58
C LYS A 85 -23.02 3.38 6.67
N LEU A 86 -22.34 2.29 7.02
CA LEU A 86 -22.51 1.00 6.33
C LEU A 86 -23.95 0.48 6.48
N ALA A 87 -24.51 0.55 7.68
CA ALA A 87 -25.90 0.15 7.94
C ALA A 87 -26.91 1.02 7.17
N HIS A 88 -26.63 2.32 7.05
CA HIS A 88 -27.43 3.22 6.22
C HIS A 88 -27.39 2.80 4.74
N TYR A 89 -26.21 2.53 4.19
CA TYR A 89 -26.06 2.06 2.80
C TYR A 89 -26.68 0.68 2.56
N MET A 90 -26.74 -0.17 3.57
CA MET A 90 -27.47 -1.43 3.53
C MET A 90 -29.00 -1.26 3.61
N GLY A 91 -29.50 -0.08 4.00
CA GLY A 91 -30.92 0.17 4.22
C GLY A 91 -31.47 -0.43 5.53
N VAL A 92 -30.60 -0.78 6.49
CA VAL A 92 -30.99 -1.42 7.77
C VAL A 92 -30.72 -0.54 9.00
N LEU A 93 -30.42 0.75 8.77
CA LEU A 93 -30.29 1.73 9.84
C LEU A 93 -31.68 2.23 10.23
N HIS A 94 -32.10 1.93 11.46
CA HIS A 94 -33.32 2.46 12.06
C HIS A 94 -32.97 3.61 13.01
N VAL A 95 -33.66 4.74 12.87
CA VAL A 95 -33.55 5.88 13.79
C VAL A 95 -34.90 6.04 14.50
N TYR A 96 -34.89 5.87 15.82
CA TYR A 96 -36.07 6.03 16.65
C TYR A 96 -36.39 7.52 16.87
N ASN A 97 -37.63 7.82 17.28
CA ASN A 97 -38.09 9.19 17.54
C ASN A 97 -37.26 9.94 18.59
N ASN A 98 -36.62 9.22 19.52
CA ASN A 98 -35.72 9.79 20.53
C ASN A 98 -34.27 9.99 20.02
N GLY A 99 -34.01 9.80 18.72
CA GLY A 99 -32.69 9.90 18.12
C GLY A 99 -31.81 8.66 18.28
N ARG A 100 -32.26 7.62 19.00
CA ARG A 100 -31.50 6.37 19.13
C ARG A 100 -31.38 5.71 17.76
N LYS A 101 -30.19 5.22 17.44
CA LYS A 101 -29.92 4.45 16.20
C LYS A 101 -29.81 2.97 16.52
N ALA A 102 -30.40 2.11 15.70
CA ALA A 102 -30.25 0.67 15.77
C ALA A 102 -29.95 0.10 14.38
N TYR A 103 -29.07 -0.89 14.34
CA TYR A 103 -28.60 -1.53 13.11
C TYR A 103 -28.13 -2.97 13.39
N ASP A 104 -28.93 -3.70 14.18
CA ASP A 104 -28.59 -5.03 14.67
C ASP A 104 -28.38 -6.05 13.55
N VAL A 105 -29.12 -5.92 12.44
CA VAL A 105 -28.94 -6.78 11.25
C VAL A 105 -27.51 -6.66 10.72
N ALA A 106 -26.98 -5.44 10.62
CA ALA A 106 -25.63 -5.20 10.14
C ALA A 106 -24.57 -5.67 11.14
N LEU A 107 -24.80 -5.49 12.45
CA LEU A 107 -23.90 -5.99 13.50
C LEU A 107 -23.84 -7.52 13.55
N ASN A 108 -25.00 -8.18 13.40
CA ASN A 108 -25.07 -9.64 13.35
C ASN A 108 -24.36 -10.18 12.11
N ALA A 109 -24.58 -9.58 10.95
CA ALA A 109 -23.87 -9.93 9.72
C ALA A 109 -22.34 -9.72 9.86
N LEU A 110 -21.91 -8.61 10.46
CA LEU A 110 -20.49 -8.34 10.71
C LEU A 110 -19.88 -9.37 11.67
N SER A 111 -20.60 -9.75 12.72
CA SER A 111 -20.16 -10.79 13.67
C SER A 111 -19.96 -12.14 12.99
N VAL A 112 -20.80 -12.49 12.01
CA VAL A 112 -20.61 -13.70 11.18
C VAL A 112 -19.39 -13.54 10.27
N MET A 113 -19.22 -12.40 9.60
CA MET A 113 -18.04 -12.14 8.75
C MET A 113 -16.73 -12.23 9.54
N GLU A 114 -16.73 -11.78 10.79
CA GLU A 114 -15.56 -11.83 11.67
C GLU A 114 -15.24 -13.28 12.09
N GLN A 115 -16.25 -14.09 12.41
CA GLN A 115 -16.08 -15.51 12.73
C GLN A 115 -15.60 -16.34 11.54
N LEU A 116 -16.05 -15.99 10.33
CA LEU A 116 -15.53 -16.55 9.07
C LEU A 116 -14.12 -16.06 8.74
N GLN A 117 -13.57 -15.15 9.55
CA GLN A 117 -12.30 -14.48 9.33
C GLN A 117 -12.25 -13.67 8.03
N TYR A 118 -13.40 -13.36 7.44
CA TYR A 118 -13.51 -12.55 6.22
C TYR A 118 -13.27 -11.08 6.51
N ALA A 119 -13.75 -10.59 7.65
CA ALA A 119 -13.47 -9.26 8.16
C ALA A 119 -12.60 -9.34 9.42
N ILE A 120 -11.65 -8.42 9.54
CA ILE A 120 -10.94 -8.16 10.79
C ILE A 120 -11.57 -6.91 11.36
N VAL A 121 -12.09 -6.99 12.58
CA VAL A 121 -12.78 -5.89 13.23
C VAL A 121 -12.04 -5.50 14.49
N MET A 122 -11.79 -4.21 14.63
CA MET A 122 -11.31 -3.65 15.88
C MET A 122 -12.49 -3.02 16.60
N HIS A 123 -12.87 -3.69 17.69
CA HIS A 123 -13.85 -3.19 18.62
C HIS A 123 -13.17 -2.37 19.71
N ASP A 124 -13.81 -1.26 20.07
CA ASP A 124 -13.46 -0.48 21.27
C ASP A 124 -14.72 0.16 21.86
N LYS A 125 -14.60 0.62 23.10
CA LYS A 125 -15.68 1.38 23.75
C LYS A 125 -15.83 2.72 23.07
N ASP A 126 -17.04 2.98 22.58
CA ASP A 126 -17.44 4.28 22.13
C ASP A 126 -17.49 5.25 23.31
N THR A 127 -16.81 6.39 23.20
CA THR A 127 -16.70 7.39 24.29
C THR A 127 -18.07 7.93 24.70
N ASP A 128 -18.99 8.05 23.73
CA ASP A 128 -20.29 8.68 23.95
C ASP A 128 -21.32 7.72 24.54
N SER A 129 -21.36 6.48 24.06
CA SER A 129 -22.37 5.49 24.46
C SER A 129 -21.87 4.44 25.46
N GLY A 130 -20.54 4.35 25.68
CA GLY A 130 -19.91 3.31 26.50
C GLY A 130 -20.04 1.90 25.92
N GLN A 131 -20.70 1.74 24.77
CA GLN A 131 -20.92 0.45 24.12
C GLN A 131 -19.69 0.05 23.32
N ASN A 132 -19.42 -1.26 23.28
CA ASN A 132 -18.34 -1.80 22.47
C ASN A 132 -18.78 -1.83 21.00
N LYS A 133 -18.25 -0.92 20.19
CA LYS A 133 -18.63 -0.75 18.78
C LYS A 133 -17.51 -1.18 17.84
N PRO A 134 -17.84 -1.66 16.62
CA PRO A 134 -16.85 -1.90 15.59
C PRO A 134 -16.36 -0.56 15.01
N LEU A 135 -15.19 -0.11 15.43
CA LEU A 135 -14.68 1.22 15.06
C LEU A 135 -13.85 1.20 13.78
N ARG A 136 -13.04 0.15 13.59
CA ARG A 136 -12.25 -0.05 12.36
C ARG A 136 -12.45 -1.46 11.83
N ILE A 137 -12.56 -1.58 10.51
CA ILE A 137 -12.84 -2.84 9.83
C ILE A 137 -11.91 -2.97 8.63
N TRP A 138 -11.32 -4.15 8.44
CA TRP A 138 -10.51 -4.48 7.26
C TRP A 138 -11.03 -5.76 6.63
N LEU A 139 -10.95 -5.84 5.30
CA LEU A 139 -11.17 -7.10 4.58
C LEU A 139 -9.91 -7.94 4.60
N SER A 140 -10.07 -9.24 4.85
CA SER A 140 -9.00 -10.22 4.79
C SER A 140 -8.84 -10.81 3.40
N GLU A 141 -7.75 -11.53 3.18
CA GLU A 141 -7.56 -12.41 2.01
C GLU A 141 -8.74 -13.39 1.82
N LYS A 142 -9.18 -14.04 2.91
CA LYS A 142 -10.25 -15.06 2.87
C LYS A 142 -11.55 -14.52 2.33
N PHE A 143 -11.83 -13.23 2.55
CA PHE A 143 -12.99 -12.58 1.94
C PHE A 143 -12.94 -12.68 0.42
N PHE A 144 -11.79 -12.43 -0.21
CA PHE A 144 -11.69 -12.47 -1.67
C PHE A 144 -11.64 -13.90 -2.21
N THR A 145 -10.83 -14.77 -1.59
CA THR A 145 -10.64 -16.15 -2.09
C THR A 145 -11.92 -16.98 -2.00
N SER A 146 -12.72 -16.81 -0.95
CA SER A 146 -14.03 -17.47 -0.83
C SER A 146 -15.07 -17.01 -1.86
N ARG A 147 -14.85 -15.88 -2.56
CA ARG A 147 -15.67 -15.43 -3.71
C ARG A 147 -15.07 -15.87 -5.05
N GLY A 148 -14.09 -16.78 -5.02
CA GLY A 148 -13.44 -17.31 -6.22
C GLY A 148 -12.51 -16.31 -6.88
N ILE A 149 -12.04 -15.30 -6.16
CA ILE A 149 -11.06 -14.33 -6.68
C ILE A 149 -9.68 -14.85 -6.33
N ALA A 150 -8.89 -15.18 -7.35
CA ALA A 150 -7.52 -15.65 -7.16
C ALA A 150 -6.62 -14.52 -6.64
N VAL A 151 -5.60 -14.88 -5.87
CA VAL A 151 -4.65 -13.89 -5.31
C VAL A 151 -4.01 -13.05 -6.43
N ASP A 152 -3.62 -13.69 -7.53
CA ASP A 152 -2.98 -13.00 -8.65
C ASP A 152 -3.93 -12.06 -9.39
N GLU A 153 -5.22 -12.39 -9.45
CA GLU A 153 -6.26 -11.52 -10.00
C GLU A 153 -6.39 -10.24 -9.16
N ILE A 154 -6.31 -10.35 -7.83
CA ILE A 154 -6.36 -9.21 -6.90
C ILE A 154 -5.14 -8.30 -7.09
N ARG A 155 -3.94 -8.89 -7.16
CA ARG A 155 -2.70 -8.14 -7.43
C ARG A 155 -2.77 -7.40 -8.76
N GLN A 156 -3.22 -8.08 -9.81
CA GLN A 156 -3.39 -7.47 -11.12
C GLN A 156 -4.37 -6.29 -11.05
N TRP A 157 -5.52 -6.45 -10.39
CA TRP A 157 -6.49 -5.37 -10.28
C TRP A 157 -5.98 -4.18 -9.46
N LEU A 158 -5.17 -4.41 -8.43
CA LEU A 158 -4.54 -3.35 -7.64
C LEU A 158 -3.46 -2.63 -8.45
N GLY A 159 -2.65 -3.34 -9.23
CA GLY A 159 -1.69 -2.74 -10.17
C GLY A 159 -2.37 -1.88 -11.23
N GLN A 160 -3.47 -2.37 -11.81
CA GLN A 160 -4.30 -1.60 -12.74
C GLN A 160 -4.91 -0.37 -12.08
N PHE A 161 -5.40 -0.50 -10.85
CA PHE A 161 -5.97 0.61 -10.08
C PHE A 161 -4.93 1.69 -9.79
N ARG A 162 -3.72 1.32 -9.37
CA ARG A 162 -2.60 2.23 -9.15
C ARG A 162 -2.22 2.97 -10.43
N THR A 163 -2.05 2.23 -11.53
CA THR A 163 -1.72 2.81 -12.85
C THR A 163 -2.79 3.79 -13.31
N TRP A 164 -4.07 3.44 -13.13
CA TRP A 164 -5.19 4.32 -13.42
C TRP A 164 -5.19 5.56 -12.53
N ALA A 165 -4.93 5.43 -11.23
CA ALA A 165 -4.88 6.56 -10.30
C ALA A 165 -3.77 7.55 -10.68
N ILE A 166 -2.59 7.05 -11.05
CA ILE A 166 -1.47 7.87 -11.53
C ILE A 166 -1.83 8.58 -12.84
N LYS A 167 -2.38 7.84 -13.82
CA LYS A 167 -2.76 8.40 -15.12
C LYS A 167 -3.80 9.52 -15.00
N ASN A 168 -4.69 9.45 -14.01
CA ASN A 168 -5.73 10.46 -13.78
C ASN A 168 -5.33 11.52 -12.73
N GLY A 169 -4.09 11.51 -12.21
CA GLY A 169 -3.64 12.47 -11.20
C GLY A 169 -4.38 12.36 -9.86
N LEU A 170 -5.02 11.23 -9.56
CA LEU A 170 -5.83 11.05 -8.36
C LEU A 170 -5.02 10.68 -7.11
N THR A 171 -3.71 10.46 -7.24
CA THR A 171 -2.84 10.01 -6.15
C THR A 171 -2.90 10.92 -4.93
N GLU A 172 -2.83 12.24 -5.13
CA GLU A 172 -2.94 13.21 -4.03
C GLU A 172 -4.33 13.17 -3.39
N THR A 173 -5.39 13.10 -4.21
CA THR A 173 -6.76 13.04 -3.68
C THR A 173 -7.02 11.79 -2.85
N LEU A 174 -6.47 10.64 -3.25
CA LEU A 174 -6.58 9.38 -2.52
C LEU A 174 -5.80 9.44 -1.21
N ARG A 175 -4.59 10.02 -1.23
CA ARG A 175 -3.78 10.25 -0.04
C ARG A 175 -4.49 11.17 0.95
N THR A 176 -5.00 12.33 0.50
CA THR A 176 -5.76 13.27 1.34
C THR A 176 -7.01 12.61 1.92
N LYS A 177 -7.71 11.76 1.16
CA LYS A 177 -8.87 11.01 1.67
C LYS A 177 -8.48 10.04 2.78
N TYR A 178 -7.34 9.34 2.63
CA TYR A 178 -6.81 8.45 3.65
C TYR A 178 -6.32 9.21 4.89
N GLU A 179 -5.62 10.32 4.73
CA GLU A 179 -5.19 11.19 5.84
C GLU A 179 -6.39 11.75 6.62
N ARG A 180 -7.44 12.21 5.95
CA ARG A 180 -8.71 12.63 6.60
C ARG A 180 -9.37 11.48 7.37
N HIS A 181 -9.25 10.25 6.87
CA HIS A 181 -9.75 9.08 7.57
C HIS A 181 -8.94 8.78 8.84
N LEU A 182 -7.60 8.89 8.77
CA LEU A 182 -6.72 8.75 9.93
C LEU A 182 -6.97 9.83 10.98
N LEU A 183 -7.10 11.10 10.57
CA LEU A 183 -7.44 12.21 11.49
C LEU A 183 -8.77 11.98 12.21
N ARG A 184 -9.78 11.44 11.51
CA ARG A 184 -11.05 11.06 12.13
C ARG A 184 -10.87 9.97 13.18
N ILE A 185 -10.04 8.96 12.88
CA ILE A 185 -9.76 7.85 13.80
C ILE A 185 -9.01 8.38 15.04
N GLU A 186 -8.02 9.24 14.83
CA GLU A 186 -7.24 9.87 15.90
C GLU A 186 -8.13 10.76 16.79
N HIS A 187 -9.05 11.52 16.20
CA HIS A 187 -10.01 12.32 16.96
C HIS A 187 -10.91 11.48 17.88
N ILE A 188 -11.27 10.26 17.47
CA ILE A 188 -12.03 9.33 18.30
C ILE A 188 -11.12 8.68 19.38
N GLY A 189 -9.81 8.95 19.36
CA GLY A 189 -8.85 8.43 20.34
C GLY A 189 -8.45 6.98 20.09
N ILE A 190 -8.66 6.48 18.87
CA ILE A 190 -8.47 5.08 18.54
C ILE A 190 -7.05 4.86 17.98
N ASP A 191 -6.19 4.21 18.75
CA ASP A 191 -4.82 3.91 18.32
C ASP A 191 -4.56 2.41 18.08
N LEU A 192 -3.77 2.11 17.05
CA LEU A 192 -3.23 0.78 16.75
C LEU A 192 -1.89 0.52 17.45
N LYS A 193 -1.22 1.53 18.02
CA LYS A 193 0.14 1.41 18.59
C LYS A 193 0.27 0.27 19.61
N ASN A 194 -0.71 0.13 20.51
CA ASN A 194 -0.69 -0.85 21.60
C ASN A 194 -1.20 -2.24 21.17
N ARG A 195 -1.69 -2.42 19.93
CA ARG A 195 -2.30 -3.68 19.45
C ARG A 195 -1.36 -4.43 18.50
N HIS A 196 -0.26 -4.98 19.06
CA HIS A 196 0.79 -5.64 18.28
C HIS A 196 0.31 -6.80 17.40
N SER A 197 -0.56 -7.67 17.90
CA SER A 197 -1.08 -8.83 17.16
C SER A 197 -1.91 -8.42 15.95
N LEU A 198 -2.81 -7.44 16.12
CA LEU A 198 -3.61 -6.87 15.04
C LEU A 198 -2.72 -6.23 13.98
N ARG A 199 -1.76 -5.39 14.40
CA ARG A 199 -0.81 -4.75 13.48
C ARG A 199 -0.01 -5.76 12.67
N ASN A 200 0.44 -6.86 13.30
CA ASN A 200 1.16 -7.92 12.60
C ASN A 200 0.27 -8.62 11.57
N ARG A 201 -0.99 -8.89 11.89
CA ARG A 201 -1.96 -9.46 10.94
C ARG A 201 -2.24 -8.54 9.76
N LEU A 202 -2.38 -7.23 9.99
CA LEU A 202 -2.56 -6.26 8.89
C LEU A 202 -1.31 -6.13 8.02
N LYS A 203 -0.11 -6.18 8.61
CA LYS A 203 1.15 -6.25 7.85
C LYS A 203 1.26 -7.51 7.00
N GLN A 204 0.76 -8.66 7.49
CA GLN A 204 0.70 -9.89 6.69
C GLN A 204 -0.21 -9.72 5.47
N ILE A 205 -1.38 -9.10 5.62
CA ILE A 205 -2.27 -8.78 4.49
C ILE A 205 -1.55 -7.87 3.49
N LYS A 206 -0.84 -6.83 3.95
CA LYS A 206 -0.05 -5.96 3.06
C LYS A 206 1.02 -6.73 2.29
N ARG A 207 1.76 -7.63 2.94
CA ARG A 207 2.76 -8.49 2.29
C ARG A 207 2.14 -9.46 1.28
N TRP A 208 0.92 -9.92 1.53
CA TRP A 208 0.21 -10.78 0.60
C TRP A 208 -0.23 -10.01 -0.67
N VAL A 209 -0.68 -8.77 -0.50
CA VAL A 209 -1.09 -7.85 -1.58
C VAL A 209 0.10 -7.35 -2.41
N VAL A 210 1.13 -6.84 -1.73
CA VAL A 210 2.31 -6.27 -2.38
C VAL A 210 3.19 -7.44 -2.80
N SER A 211 3.28 -7.69 -4.10
CA SER A 211 4.03 -8.82 -4.68
C SER A 211 5.39 -9.03 -3.97
N PRO A 212 5.80 -10.28 -3.68
CA PRO A 212 7.17 -10.56 -3.22
C PRO A 212 8.23 -9.95 -4.15
N ASP A 213 7.94 -9.76 -5.44
CA ASP A 213 8.87 -9.13 -6.38
C ASP A 213 9.08 -7.63 -6.11
N LEU A 214 8.02 -6.89 -5.73
CA LEU A 214 8.13 -5.48 -5.36
C LEU A 214 8.79 -5.32 -3.98
N ALA A 215 8.56 -6.28 -3.08
CA ALA A 215 9.27 -6.34 -1.80
C ALA A 215 10.77 -6.61 -2.01
N ARG A 216 11.13 -7.53 -2.91
CA ARG A 216 12.51 -7.78 -3.32
C ARG A 216 13.12 -6.61 -4.06
N GLU A 217 12.38 -5.92 -4.92
CA GLU A 217 12.85 -4.69 -5.59
C GLU A 217 13.08 -3.56 -4.58
N LYS A 218 12.20 -3.42 -3.59
CA LYS A 218 12.39 -2.46 -2.50
C LYS A 218 13.58 -2.84 -1.62
N GLU A 219 13.72 -4.11 -1.23
CA GLU A 219 14.89 -4.59 -0.47
C GLU A 219 16.18 -4.42 -1.26
N ARG A 220 16.19 -4.69 -2.57
CA ARG A 220 17.35 -4.41 -3.45
C ARG A 220 17.64 -2.92 -3.56
N ALA A 221 16.62 -2.08 -3.68
CA ALA A 221 16.80 -0.63 -3.75
C ALA A 221 17.30 -0.06 -2.41
N VAL A 222 16.82 -0.59 -1.28
CA VAL A 222 17.31 -0.23 0.07
C VAL A 222 18.74 -0.71 0.25
N GLY A 223 19.06 -1.95 -0.12
CA GLY A 223 20.43 -2.47 -0.08
C GLY A 223 21.38 -1.67 -0.99
N GLN A 224 20.96 -1.26 -2.18
CA GLN A 224 21.74 -0.38 -3.05
C GLN A 224 21.97 1.02 -2.45
N LEU A 225 21.03 1.52 -1.65
CA LEU A 225 21.18 2.79 -0.94
C LEU A 225 22.08 2.66 0.29
N GLU A 226 21.97 1.56 1.03
CA GLU A 226 22.84 1.23 2.16
C GLU A 226 24.29 1.00 1.68
N ASP A 227 24.49 0.21 0.61
CA ASP A 227 25.80 0.03 -0.03
C ASP A 227 26.36 1.38 -0.53
N ALA A 228 25.51 2.24 -1.11
CA ALA A 228 25.92 3.58 -1.54
C ALA A 228 26.29 4.48 -0.34
N LEU A 229 25.58 4.37 0.79
CA LEU A 229 25.88 5.08 2.03
C LEU A 229 27.17 4.59 2.69
N ASP A 230 27.40 3.28 2.72
CA ASP A 230 28.64 2.67 3.23
C ASP A 230 29.83 2.99 2.31
N THR A 231 29.60 3.10 1.00
CA THR A 231 30.60 3.58 0.04
C THR A 231 30.88 5.08 0.24
N ILE A 232 29.88 5.87 0.63
CA ILE A 232 30.03 7.30 0.98
C ILE A 232 30.80 7.46 2.30
N GLU A 233 30.58 6.61 3.31
CA GLU A 233 31.36 6.62 4.55
C GLU A 233 32.83 6.21 4.34
N ASN A 234 33.10 5.33 3.36
CA ASN A 234 34.45 4.84 3.08
C ASN A 234 35.20 5.58 1.95
N SER A 235 34.58 6.54 1.27
CA SER A 235 35.16 7.28 0.14
C SER A 235 35.21 8.78 0.44
N GLU A 236 36.42 9.33 0.59
CA GLU A 236 36.72 10.74 0.88
C GLU A 236 36.20 11.77 -0.17
N ARG A 237 35.40 11.38 -1.16
CA ARG A 237 34.84 12.30 -2.16
C ARG A 237 33.38 12.03 -2.48
N LEU A 238 32.53 12.50 -1.57
CA LEU A 238 31.07 12.70 -1.72
C LEU A 238 30.70 13.37 -3.06
N ASP A 239 31.54 14.27 -3.57
CA ASP A 239 31.30 15.02 -4.81
C ASP A 239 31.20 14.12 -6.05
N ALA A 240 32.01 13.06 -6.15
CA ALA A 240 32.02 12.18 -7.31
C ALA A 240 30.76 11.29 -7.38
N VAL A 241 30.23 10.90 -6.23
CA VAL A 241 29.01 10.08 -6.13
C VAL A 241 27.77 10.93 -6.39
N LEU A 242 27.75 12.16 -5.87
CA LEU A 242 26.67 13.13 -6.11
C LEU A 242 26.57 13.49 -7.60
N ASP A 243 27.69 13.74 -8.29
CA ASP A 243 27.69 14.03 -9.73
C ASP A 243 27.24 12.82 -10.57
N GLY A 244 27.60 11.60 -10.17
CA GLY A 244 27.15 10.36 -10.83
C GLY A 244 25.64 10.11 -10.68
N LEU A 245 25.08 10.37 -9.50
CA LEU A 245 23.65 10.28 -9.23
C LEU A 245 22.87 11.39 -9.96
N GLN A 246 23.38 12.62 -9.93
CA GLN A 246 22.79 13.74 -10.67
C GLN A 246 22.80 13.48 -12.18
N GLY A 247 23.86 12.85 -12.71
CA GLY A 247 23.95 12.40 -14.10
C GLY A 247 22.90 11.34 -14.46
N ARG A 248 22.65 10.36 -13.58
CA ARG A 248 21.61 9.34 -13.78
C ARG A 248 20.19 9.91 -13.70
N ILE A 249 19.94 10.82 -12.77
CA ILE A 249 18.65 11.52 -12.63
C ILE A 249 18.38 12.41 -13.85
N ASN A 250 19.40 13.13 -14.35
CA ASN A 250 19.30 13.96 -15.55
C ASN A 250 19.09 13.13 -16.83
N ALA A 251 19.70 11.95 -16.92
CA ALA A 251 19.49 11.00 -18.02
C ALA A 251 18.07 10.40 -18.03
N SER A 252 17.45 10.26 -16.86
CA SER A 252 16.06 9.85 -16.73
C SER A 252 15.06 10.97 -17.05
N ALA A 253 15.43 12.24 -16.85
CA ALA A 253 14.53 13.39 -16.97
C ALA A 253 14.52 14.05 -18.36
N LYS A 254 15.51 13.81 -19.23
CA LYS A 254 15.53 14.34 -20.59
C LYS A 254 15.94 13.26 -21.60
N GLY A 255 15.05 12.98 -22.55
CA GLY A 255 15.31 12.06 -23.65
C GLY A 255 16.67 12.30 -24.30
N LYS A 256 17.48 11.23 -24.37
CA LYS A 256 18.68 11.03 -25.19
C LYS A 256 19.33 12.32 -25.74
N ARG A 257 20.04 13.07 -24.88
CA ARG A 257 21.26 13.75 -25.36
C ARG A 257 22.36 12.70 -25.39
N LYS A 258 22.86 12.37 -26.58
CA LYS A 258 24.04 11.50 -26.75
C LYS A 258 25.14 12.05 -25.85
N ALA A 259 25.56 11.28 -24.85
CA ALA A 259 26.71 11.63 -24.03
C ALA A 259 27.92 11.78 -24.96
N ASN A 260 28.64 12.89 -24.82
CA ASN A 260 29.84 13.20 -25.60
C ASN A 260 30.88 12.07 -25.42
N PRO A 261 31.32 11.38 -26.50
CA PRO A 261 32.26 10.26 -26.41
C PRO A 261 33.62 10.64 -25.77
N PHE A 262 34.10 11.86 -26.01
CA PHE A 262 35.36 12.34 -25.45
C PHE A 262 35.27 12.61 -23.95
N TYR A 263 34.08 13.01 -23.46
CA TYR A 263 33.86 13.16 -22.02
C TYR A 263 33.91 11.81 -21.30
N GLN A 264 33.31 10.77 -21.88
CA GLN A 264 33.35 9.42 -21.31
C GLN A 264 34.78 8.85 -21.27
N ALA A 265 35.54 9.05 -22.35
CA ALA A 265 36.94 8.65 -22.40
C ALA A 265 37.79 9.40 -21.36
N PHE A 266 37.58 10.71 -21.20
CA PHE A 266 38.26 11.52 -20.17
C PHE A 266 37.97 11.02 -18.76
N VAL A 267 36.70 10.76 -18.41
CA VAL A 267 36.31 10.23 -17.10
C VAL A 267 36.93 8.85 -16.84
N SER A 268 37.02 7.99 -17.86
CA SER A 268 37.63 6.66 -17.73
C SER A 268 39.15 6.72 -17.48
N TRP A 269 39.83 7.71 -18.05
CA TRP A 269 41.26 7.92 -17.86
C TRP A 269 41.55 8.64 -16.55
N SER A 270 40.79 9.69 -16.22
CA SER A 270 41.00 10.46 -14.99
C SER A 270 40.79 9.63 -13.73
N GLY A 271 39.93 8.60 -13.79
CA GLY A 271 39.78 7.62 -12.72
C GLY A 271 40.98 6.68 -12.52
N LYS A 272 41.90 6.59 -13.50
CA LYS A 272 43.14 5.79 -13.43
C LYS A 272 44.40 6.64 -13.22
N ALA A 273 44.32 7.95 -13.49
CA ALA A 273 45.45 8.86 -13.38
C ALA A 273 45.60 9.42 -11.96
N MET A 274 46.80 9.92 -11.63
CA MET A 274 47.05 10.55 -10.33
C MET A 274 46.31 11.90 -10.25
N PRO A 275 45.59 12.21 -9.14
CA PRO A 275 44.74 13.40 -9.05
C PRO A 275 45.44 14.72 -9.35
N HIS A 276 46.72 14.86 -8.95
CA HIS A 276 47.48 16.08 -9.20
C HIS A 276 47.76 16.30 -10.71
N GLN A 277 47.87 15.23 -11.50
CA GLN A 277 48.13 15.30 -12.94
C GLN A 277 46.89 15.82 -13.68
N VAL A 278 45.71 15.32 -13.30
CA VAL A 278 44.43 15.75 -13.86
C VAL A 278 44.20 17.24 -13.58
N VAL A 279 44.40 17.66 -12.32
CA VAL A 279 44.22 19.07 -11.92
C VAL A 279 45.23 19.98 -12.62
N GLN A 280 46.48 19.57 -12.78
CA GLN A 280 47.48 20.35 -13.52
C GLN A 280 47.11 20.53 -14.99
N LEU A 281 46.63 19.47 -15.65
CA LEU A 281 46.22 19.53 -17.05
C LEU A 281 44.97 20.39 -17.27
N GLU A 282 43.98 20.27 -16.38
CA GLU A 282 42.80 21.13 -16.41
C GLU A 282 43.14 22.60 -16.15
N ALA A 283 44.03 22.87 -15.18
CA ALA A 283 44.48 24.23 -14.86
C ALA A 283 45.29 24.83 -16.02
N ALA A 284 46.16 24.04 -16.65
CA ALA A 284 46.91 24.47 -17.83
C ALA A 284 45.97 24.79 -19.00
N LEU A 285 44.98 23.93 -19.29
CA LEU A 285 44.05 24.16 -20.39
C LEU A 285 43.11 25.36 -20.13
N LYS A 286 42.67 25.55 -18.88
CA LYS A 286 41.86 26.73 -18.48
C LYS A 286 42.67 28.02 -18.56
N LYS A 287 43.99 27.96 -18.31
CA LYS A 287 44.90 29.10 -18.46
C LYS A 287 45.14 29.45 -19.93
N ASP A 288 45.32 28.44 -20.78
CA ASP A 288 45.59 28.64 -22.21
C ASP A 288 44.33 29.08 -22.98
N GLN A 289 43.16 28.52 -22.64
CA GLN A 289 41.89 28.78 -23.31
C GLN A 289 40.75 28.99 -22.31
N PRO A 290 40.69 30.15 -21.64
CA PRO A 290 39.61 30.45 -20.71
C PRO A 290 38.27 30.49 -21.47
N GLY A 291 37.29 29.71 -21.00
CA GLY A 291 35.94 29.68 -21.57
C GLY A 291 35.69 28.63 -22.67
N LEU A 292 36.64 27.72 -22.93
CA LEU A 292 36.43 26.62 -23.88
C LEU A 292 35.35 25.63 -23.39
N LEU A 293 35.33 25.30 -22.09
CA LEU A 293 34.39 24.34 -21.51
C LEU A 293 32.90 24.75 -21.69
N PRO A 294 32.48 26.01 -21.45
CA PRO A 294 31.11 26.44 -21.72
C PRO A 294 30.77 26.59 -23.22
N ARG A 295 31.77 26.86 -24.07
CA ARG A 295 31.57 27.17 -25.50
C ARG A 295 31.52 25.91 -26.38
N ASP A 296 32.46 25.00 -26.16
CA ASP A 296 32.57 23.72 -26.89
C ASP A 296 33.14 22.62 -25.98
N PRO A 297 32.27 21.85 -25.31
CA PRO A 297 32.66 20.76 -24.43
C PRO A 297 33.38 19.61 -25.16
N GLU A 298 33.11 19.38 -26.45
CA GLU A 298 33.73 18.28 -27.22
C GLU A 298 35.21 18.54 -27.45
N SER A 299 35.54 19.74 -27.94
CA SER A 299 36.93 20.16 -28.13
C SER A 299 37.70 20.26 -26.81
N TYR A 300 37.04 20.63 -25.71
CA TYR A 300 37.65 20.70 -24.39
C TYR A 300 38.16 19.33 -23.91
N TYR A 301 37.30 18.31 -23.91
CA TYR A 301 37.70 16.97 -23.43
C TYR A 301 38.65 16.26 -24.40
N ARG A 302 38.55 16.54 -25.71
CA ARG A 302 39.51 16.04 -26.69
C ARG A 302 40.92 16.58 -26.42
N GLN A 303 41.08 17.88 -26.21
CA GLN A 303 42.40 18.47 -25.94
C GLN A 303 42.99 18.02 -24.60
N LEU A 304 42.15 17.75 -23.59
CA LEU A 304 42.62 17.14 -22.34
C LEU A 304 43.17 15.73 -22.56
N LEU A 305 42.49 14.92 -23.36
CA LEU A 305 42.93 13.56 -23.69
C LEU A 305 44.20 13.55 -24.56
N GLU A 306 44.33 14.49 -25.50
CA GLU A 306 45.56 14.67 -26.30
C GLU A 306 46.75 15.08 -25.41
N ARG A 307 46.57 16.03 -24.48
CA ARG A 307 47.63 16.42 -23.51
C ARG A 307 47.96 15.31 -22.51
N ALA A 308 47.02 14.41 -22.26
CA ALA A 308 47.21 13.21 -21.45
C ALA A 308 47.82 12.02 -22.22
N GLY A 309 48.05 12.16 -23.53
CA GLY A 309 48.58 11.10 -24.39
C GLY A 309 47.64 9.90 -24.57
N GLN A 310 46.33 10.12 -24.52
CA GLN A 310 45.29 9.08 -24.64
C GLN A 310 44.56 9.10 -25.99
N LEU A 311 44.92 10.04 -26.86
CA LEU A 311 44.49 10.21 -28.25
C LEU A 311 45.73 10.38 -29.13
#